data_AF-A0A7J8NN57-F1
#
_entry.id   AF-A0A7J8NN57-F1
#
_cell.length_a   1.000
_cell.length_b   1.000
_cell.length_c   1.000
_cell.angle_alpha   90.00
_cell.angle_beta   90.00
_cell.angle_gamma   90.00
#
_symmetry.space_group_name_H-M   'P 1'
#
loop_
_entity.id
_entity.type
_entity.pdbx_description
1 polymer ?
#
loop_
_entity_poly.entity_id
_entity_poly.type
_entity_poly.pdbx_seq_one_letter_code
_entity_poly.pdbx_strand_id
1 'polypeptide(L)'
;REEACRIGLLFGGFTGSYHALRCLLRKRRKKETPLNAILAGCIAGLSILALDDPNRRRTLSLYLLARVAQCAYNSAKSKNKFHLWGSHWRHGDSLLFSLACAQVMYAFVMRPESLPKSYKDFIQKTGPVAAPVYKAVRESCRGGPVDVESISAYLNSRGKSDTVKVEEFPSIIPCSIIHPDTNSCLGHNAKAASATFRKTFPLYFSLTFVPFVVLHLQKFMDTPGRACWLAVKGAVQSTSFLSAFVGIFQAVICLHRKIALQDHKLVYWVAGAMSGLSVLLEKKARRGELALYVLPRAGESWWYILVNRHLLPDVKNAEVALFCACMGGIMYYLEYEPDTMAPFLRGLIRRFLTSRISNPGPSVSRTASYACLQNFEAMNKPKVQDNQQVET
;
A
#
# COMPACT_ATOMS: atom_id res chain seq x y z
N ARG A 1 19.30 11.83 -9.70
CA ARG A 1 20.46 11.76 -8.78
C ARG A 1 20.08 12.29 -7.41
N GLU A 2 19.50 13.49 -7.32
CA GLU A 2 19.00 14.10 -6.08
C GLU A 2 18.07 13.18 -5.27
N GLU A 3 17.09 12.54 -5.92
CA GLU A 3 16.16 11.62 -5.26
C GLU A 3 16.83 10.43 -4.58
N ALA A 4 17.88 9.88 -5.20
CA ALA A 4 18.63 8.79 -4.61
C ALA A 4 19.42 9.27 -3.37
N CYS A 5 19.96 10.49 -3.39
CA CYS A 5 20.64 11.09 -2.25
C CYS A 5 19.67 11.33 -1.09
N ARG A 6 18.46 11.84 -1.35
CA ARG A 6 17.43 12.08 -0.32
C ARG A 6 16.96 10.78 0.33
N ILE A 7 16.75 9.74 -0.47
CA ILE A 7 16.43 8.40 0.04
C ILE A 7 17.61 7.83 0.85
N GLY A 8 18.84 8.03 0.38
CA GLY A 8 20.05 7.65 1.13
C GLY A 8 20.13 8.37 2.48
N LEU A 9 19.84 9.66 2.52
CA LEU A 9 19.83 10.48 3.74
C LEU A 9 18.71 10.02 4.71
N LEU A 10 17.54 9.68 4.20
CA LEU A 10 16.44 9.09 4.98
C LEU A 10 16.89 7.80 5.70
N PHE A 11 17.39 6.82 4.94
CA PHE A 11 17.75 5.52 5.50
C PHE A 11 19.02 5.59 6.35
N GLY A 12 20.08 6.28 5.90
CA GLY A 12 21.32 6.46 6.64
C GLY A 12 21.14 7.32 7.88
N GLY A 13 20.36 8.40 7.77
CA GLY A 13 19.99 9.25 8.90
C GLY A 13 19.15 8.50 9.93
N PHE A 14 18.20 7.67 9.48
CA PHE A 14 17.41 6.81 10.38
C PHE A 14 18.30 5.83 11.15
N THR A 15 19.12 5.04 10.44
CA THR A 15 19.95 4.00 11.07
C THR A 15 20.99 4.59 12.01
N GLY A 16 21.68 5.65 11.60
CA GLY A 16 22.68 6.34 12.42
C GLY A 16 22.06 6.94 13.68
N SER A 17 20.97 7.71 13.55
CA SER A 17 20.30 8.32 14.70
C SER A 17 19.69 7.29 15.65
N TYR A 18 19.12 6.20 15.12
CA TYR A 18 18.58 5.09 15.92
C TYR A 18 19.66 4.47 16.81
N HIS A 19 20.79 4.06 16.22
CA HIS A 19 21.88 3.42 16.97
C HIS A 19 22.54 4.38 17.96
N ALA A 20 22.79 5.64 17.57
CA ALA A 20 23.35 6.65 18.45
C ALA A 20 22.46 6.90 19.67
N LEU A 21 21.14 7.04 19.45
CA LEU A 21 20.18 7.28 20.52
C LEU A 21 20.01 6.05 21.42
N ARG A 22 20.04 4.82 20.86
CA ARG A 22 20.06 3.60 21.68
C ARG A 22 21.30 3.51 22.56
N CYS A 23 22.48 3.82 22.03
CA CYS A 23 23.72 3.86 22.82
C CYS A 23 23.63 4.91 23.94
N LEU A 24 23.11 6.11 23.65
CA LEU A 24 22.94 7.17 24.65
C LEU A 24 21.94 6.77 25.75
N LEU A 25 20.78 6.23 25.37
CA LEU A 25 19.76 5.76 26.32
C LEU A 25 20.28 4.60 27.17
N ARG A 26 21.08 3.71 26.60
CA ARG A 26 21.73 2.61 27.32
C ARG A 26 22.76 3.14 28.32
N LYS A 27 23.60 4.11 27.92
CA LYS A 27 24.56 4.78 28.81
C LYS A 27 23.87 5.47 29.99
N ARG A 28 22.74 6.15 29.75
CA ARG A 28 22.00 6.87 30.81
C ARG A 28 21.19 5.97 31.72
N ARG A 29 20.45 4.99 31.18
CA ARG A 29 19.52 4.18 31.99
C ARG A 29 20.09 2.87 32.50
N LYS A 30 21.24 2.40 31.97
CA LYS A 30 21.85 1.08 32.27
C LYS A 30 20.88 -0.12 32.19
N LYS A 31 19.72 0.03 31.54
CA LYS A 31 18.68 -0.99 31.37
C LYS A 31 18.13 -0.96 29.93
N GLU A 32 17.95 -2.14 29.35
CA GLU A 32 17.29 -2.32 28.05
C GLU A 32 15.78 -2.46 28.29
N THR A 33 14.99 -1.44 27.95
CA THR A 33 13.51 -1.50 28.03
C THR A 33 12.90 -1.34 26.65
N PRO A 34 11.69 -1.90 26.40
CA PRO A 34 10.98 -1.73 25.13
C PRO A 34 10.70 -0.26 24.81
N LEU A 35 10.49 0.57 25.84
CA LEU A 35 10.33 2.01 25.69
C LEU A 35 11.55 2.68 25.05
N ASN A 36 12.78 2.19 25.31
CA ASN A 36 13.98 2.74 24.68
C ASN A 36 14.00 2.49 23.17
N ALA A 37 13.49 1.35 22.70
CA ALA A 37 13.39 1.04 21.27
C ALA A 37 12.33 1.91 20.58
N ILE A 38 11.17 2.10 21.22
CA ILE A 38 10.10 2.97 20.74
C ILE A 38 10.58 4.42 20.65
N LEU A 39 11.15 4.96 21.72
CA LEU A 39 11.67 6.34 21.76
C LEU A 39 12.77 6.55 20.72
N ALA A 40 13.70 5.60 20.60
CA ALA A 40 14.76 5.67 19.59
C ALA A 40 14.19 5.65 18.17
N GLY A 41 13.21 4.78 17.88
CA GLY A 41 12.54 4.72 16.59
C GLY A 41 11.73 5.99 16.27
N CYS A 42 11.04 6.57 17.26
CA CYS A 42 10.29 7.81 17.09
C CYS A 42 11.19 8.99 16.71
N ILE A 43 12.29 9.18 17.45
CA ILE A 43 13.22 10.29 17.21
C ILE A 43 13.99 10.06 15.91
N ALA A 44 14.44 8.83 15.66
CA ALA A 44 15.11 8.49 14.40
C ALA A 44 14.17 8.69 13.18
N GLY A 45 12.86 8.53 13.38
CA GLY A 45 11.84 8.78 12.36
C GLY A 45 11.83 10.21 11.81
N LEU A 46 12.41 11.20 12.51
CA LEU A 46 12.55 12.57 12.00
C LEU A 46 13.39 12.64 10.71
N SER A 47 14.15 11.60 10.38
CA SER A 47 14.87 11.50 9.10
C SER A 47 13.95 11.57 7.88
N ILE A 48 12.63 11.36 8.02
CA ILE A 48 11.65 11.58 6.94
C ILE A 48 11.64 12.99 6.39
N LEU A 49 12.10 13.98 7.16
CA LEU A 49 12.24 15.36 6.71
C LEU A 49 13.27 15.53 5.58
N ALA A 50 14.13 14.54 5.34
CA ALA A 50 15.01 14.50 4.17
C ALA A 50 14.25 14.42 2.84
N LEU A 51 12.99 13.98 2.87
CA LEU A 51 12.10 13.96 1.71
C LEU A 51 11.32 15.28 1.63
N ASP A 52 11.58 16.08 0.59
CA ASP A 52 10.88 17.35 0.41
C ASP A 52 9.39 17.16 0.11
N ASP A 53 9.05 16.14 -0.66
CA ASP A 53 7.69 15.90 -1.17
C ASP A 53 6.72 15.44 -0.06
N PRO A 54 5.75 16.29 0.35
CA PRO A 54 4.80 15.96 1.42
C PRO A 54 3.87 14.79 1.07
N ASN A 55 3.51 14.61 -0.21
CA ASN A 55 2.63 13.51 -0.64
C ASN A 55 3.32 12.16 -0.46
N ARG A 56 4.63 12.13 -0.71
CA ARG A 56 5.45 10.94 -0.51
C ARG A 56 5.65 10.63 0.96
N ARG A 57 5.92 11.66 1.78
CA ARG A 57 6.00 11.52 3.24
C ARG A 57 4.70 10.94 3.79
N ARG A 58 3.55 11.47 3.38
CA ARG A 58 2.21 10.95 3.73
C ARG A 58 2.01 9.51 3.30
N THR A 59 2.34 9.18 2.05
CA THR A 59 2.25 7.82 1.51
C THR A 59 3.06 6.82 2.36
N LEU A 60 4.31 7.14 2.69
CA LEU A 60 5.18 6.30 3.51
C LEU A 60 4.63 6.14 4.93
N SER A 61 4.12 7.23 5.52
CA SER A 61 3.54 7.25 6.86
C SER A 61 2.32 6.35 6.96
N LEU A 62 1.40 6.44 6.00
CA LEU A 62 0.21 5.59 5.95
C LEU A 62 0.55 4.12 5.66
N TYR A 63 1.57 3.87 4.84
CA TYR A 63 2.07 2.51 4.62
C TYR A 63 2.63 1.91 5.91
N LEU A 64 3.47 2.65 6.64
CA LEU A 64 4.00 2.18 7.92
C LEU A 64 2.91 2.03 8.97
N LEU A 65 1.91 2.92 9.00
CA LEU A 65 0.74 2.77 9.85
C LEU A 65 0.03 1.43 9.60
N ALA A 66 -0.23 1.10 8.33
CA ALA A 66 -0.83 -0.18 7.97
C ALA A 66 0.04 -1.38 8.41
N ARG A 67 1.37 -1.26 8.33
CA ARG A 67 2.31 -2.28 8.79
C ARG A 67 2.37 -2.42 10.31
N VAL A 68 2.37 -1.31 11.05
CA VAL A 68 2.30 -1.33 12.52
C VAL A 68 0.97 -1.93 12.96
N ALA A 69 -0.13 -1.53 12.33
CA ALA A 69 -1.46 -2.07 12.61
C ALA A 69 -1.52 -3.59 12.33
N GLN A 70 -0.89 -4.06 11.25
CA GLN A 70 -0.74 -5.49 10.96
C GLN A 70 0.01 -6.22 12.09
N CYS A 71 1.13 -5.66 12.56
CA CYS A 71 1.91 -6.26 13.65
C CYS A 71 1.13 -6.27 14.97
N ALA A 72 0.46 -5.15 15.28
CA ALA A 72 -0.39 -5.03 16.46
C ALA A 72 -1.55 -6.02 16.44
N TYR A 73 -2.21 -6.20 15.30
CA TYR A 73 -3.26 -7.19 15.13
C TYR A 73 -2.72 -8.61 15.33
N ASN A 74 -1.59 -8.97 14.71
CA ASN A 74 -0.97 -10.29 14.84
C ASN A 74 -0.52 -10.57 16.29
N SER A 75 0.03 -9.56 16.98
CA SER A 75 0.40 -9.63 18.40
C SER A 75 -0.81 -9.82 19.32
N ALA A 76 -1.87 -9.04 19.09
CA ALA A 76 -3.09 -9.14 19.89
C ALA A 76 -3.78 -10.49 19.68
N LYS A 77 -3.71 -11.03 18.46
CA LYS A 77 -4.19 -12.36 18.10
C LYS A 77 -3.34 -13.47 18.75
N SER A 78 -2.02 -13.40 18.72
CA SER A 78 -1.15 -14.42 19.34
C SER A 78 -1.30 -14.48 20.86
N LYS A 79 -1.59 -13.34 21.49
CA LYS A 79 -1.82 -13.23 22.94
C LYS A 79 -3.25 -13.50 23.37
N ASN A 80 -4.15 -13.90 22.46
CA ASN A 80 -5.58 -14.09 22.70
C ASN A 80 -6.28 -12.88 23.37
N LYS A 81 -5.75 -11.65 23.18
CA LYS A 81 -6.33 -10.44 23.78
C LYS A 81 -7.39 -9.78 22.90
N PHE A 82 -7.46 -10.16 21.62
CA PHE A 82 -8.41 -9.60 20.68
C PHE A 82 -9.59 -10.54 20.45
N HIS A 83 -10.68 -10.30 21.16
CA HIS A 83 -11.97 -10.99 20.98
C HIS A 83 -12.97 -10.20 20.13
N LEU A 84 -12.68 -8.93 19.81
CA LEU A 84 -13.60 -8.11 19.03
C LEU A 84 -13.66 -8.61 17.59
N TRP A 85 -14.87 -8.90 17.12
CA TRP A 85 -15.17 -9.21 15.72
C TRP A 85 -14.44 -10.46 15.18
N GLY A 86 -14.59 -11.59 15.88
CA GLY A 86 -14.26 -12.91 15.35
C GLY A 86 -12.84 -13.03 14.81
N SER A 87 -11.85 -13.04 15.71
CA SER A 87 -10.39 -13.29 15.45
C SER A 87 -10.09 -14.47 14.49
N HIS A 88 -11.08 -15.34 14.26
CA HIS A 88 -11.03 -16.52 13.42
C HIS A 88 -11.68 -16.36 12.02
N TRP A 89 -12.10 -15.16 11.62
CA TRP A 89 -12.71 -14.94 10.30
C TRP A 89 -11.75 -15.35 9.17
N ARG A 90 -12.08 -16.46 8.51
CA ARG A 90 -11.25 -17.10 7.46
C ARG A 90 -10.96 -16.17 6.26
N HIS A 91 -11.78 -15.13 6.08
CA HIS A 91 -11.74 -14.19 4.96
C HIS A 91 -11.63 -12.71 5.40
N GLY A 92 -11.13 -12.43 6.61
CA GLY A 92 -10.96 -11.05 7.08
C GLY A 92 -10.04 -10.19 6.20
N ASP A 93 -9.04 -10.82 5.55
CA ASP A 93 -8.19 -10.22 4.52
C ASP A 93 -8.99 -9.72 3.30
N SER A 94 -9.99 -10.51 2.90
CA SER A 94 -10.83 -10.27 1.73
C SER A 94 -11.87 -9.19 2.03
N LEU A 95 -12.41 -9.15 3.24
CA LEU A 95 -13.27 -8.07 3.72
C LEU A 95 -12.49 -6.75 3.78
N LEU A 96 -11.29 -6.75 4.37
CA LEU A 96 -10.44 -5.57 4.45
C LEU A 96 -10.10 -5.02 3.06
N PHE A 97 -9.75 -5.92 2.12
CA PHE A 97 -9.53 -5.56 0.72
C PHE A 97 -10.79 -4.95 0.09
N SER A 98 -11.95 -5.58 0.28
CA SER A 98 -13.25 -5.12 -0.25
C SER A 98 -13.62 -3.72 0.25
N LEU A 99 -13.50 -3.46 1.56
CA LEU A 99 -13.76 -2.13 2.14
C LEU A 99 -12.76 -1.08 1.66
N ALA A 100 -11.48 -1.44 1.52
CA ALA A 100 -10.47 -0.53 0.96
C ALA A 100 -10.81 -0.18 -0.51
N CYS A 101 -11.20 -1.17 -1.32
CA CYS A 101 -11.65 -0.96 -2.70
C CYS A 101 -12.93 -0.14 -2.79
N ALA A 102 -13.88 -0.31 -1.87
CA ALA A 102 -15.09 0.51 -1.78
C ALA A 102 -14.75 2.00 -1.68
N GLN A 103 -13.86 2.34 -0.73
CA GLN A 103 -13.41 3.71 -0.54
C GLN A 103 -12.60 4.22 -1.73
N VAL A 104 -11.69 3.43 -2.29
CA VAL A 104 -10.86 3.83 -3.43
C VAL A 104 -11.69 4.07 -4.69
N MET A 105 -12.66 3.21 -5.01
CA MET A 105 -13.50 3.39 -6.19
C MET A 105 -14.47 4.56 -6.02
N TYR A 106 -15.03 4.74 -4.81
CA TYR A 106 -15.77 5.95 -4.48
C TYR A 106 -14.93 7.20 -4.70
N ALA A 107 -13.71 7.22 -4.17
CA ALA A 107 -12.78 8.33 -4.31
C ALA A 107 -12.45 8.62 -5.77
N PHE A 108 -12.09 7.59 -6.54
CA PHE A 108 -11.75 7.72 -7.95
C PHE A 108 -12.87 8.39 -8.76
N VAL A 109 -14.12 7.99 -8.57
CA VAL A 109 -15.25 8.56 -9.32
C VAL A 109 -15.66 9.92 -8.75
N MET A 110 -15.87 10.03 -7.44
CA MET A 110 -16.51 11.20 -6.82
C MET A 110 -15.56 12.32 -6.39
N ARG A 111 -14.35 11.97 -5.98
CA ARG A 111 -13.32 12.90 -5.46
C ARG A 111 -11.92 12.45 -5.90
N PRO A 112 -11.62 12.48 -7.20
CA PRO A 112 -10.35 12.00 -7.72
C PRO A 112 -9.16 12.72 -7.08
N GLU A 113 -9.30 13.99 -6.69
CA GLU A 113 -8.21 14.75 -6.06
C GLU A 113 -7.73 14.20 -4.72
N SER A 114 -8.49 13.29 -4.10
CA SER A 114 -8.04 12.61 -2.88
C SER A 114 -7.08 11.45 -3.15
N LEU A 115 -6.80 11.11 -4.41
CA LEU A 115 -5.92 10.01 -4.80
C LEU A 115 -4.66 10.53 -5.51
N PRO A 116 -3.49 9.87 -5.33
CA PRO A 116 -2.28 10.22 -6.06
C PRO A 116 -2.45 10.11 -7.57
N LYS A 117 -1.90 11.07 -8.33
CA LYS A 117 -2.02 11.15 -9.79
C LYS A 117 -1.65 9.84 -10.51
N SER A 118 -0.50 9.24 -10.17
CA SER A 118 -0.05 7.97 -10.77
C SER A 118 -1.03 6.82 -10.55
N TYR A 119 -1.73 6.81 -9.40
CA TYR A 119 -2.72 5.80 -9.07
C TYR A 119 -4.02 6.04 -9.85
N LYS A 120 -4.47 7.29 -9.98
CA LYS A 120 -5.63 7.64 -10.82
C LYS A 120 -5.39 7.28 -12.28
N ASP A 121 -4.22 7.64 -12.81
CA ASP A 121 -3.83 7.38 -14.20
C ASP A 121 -3.79 5.88 -14.48
N PHE A 122 -3.31 5.08 -13.52
CA PHE A 122 -3.36 3.62 -13.60
C PHE A 122 -4.80 3.10 -13.71
N ILE A 123 -5.71 3.52 -12.81
CA ILE A 123 -7.12 3.11 -12.86
C ILE A 123 -7.76 3.54 -14.19
N GLN A 124 -7.53 4.78 -14.62
CA GLN A 124 -8.09 5.33 -15.86
C GLN A 124 -7.59 4.61 -17.11
N LYS A 125 -6.32 4.19 -17.14
CA LYS A 125 -5.73 3.44 -18.27
C LYS A 125 -6.21 1.99 -18.34
N THR A 126 -6.48 1.39 -17.18
CA THR A 126 -6.92 -0.01 -17.06
C THR A 126 -8.44 -0.15 -17.18
N GLY A 127 -9.20 0.89 -16.81
CA GLY A 127 -10.65 0.92 -16.87
C GLY A 127 -11.21 1.02 -18.30
N PRO A 128 -12.47 0.56 -18.51
CA PRO A 128 -13.10 0.57 -19.84
C PRO A 128 -13.77 1.90 -20.20
N VAL A 129 -14.05 2.75 -19.20
CA VAL A 129 -14.81 3.99 -19.35
C VAL A 129 -13.88 5.19 -19.53
N ALA A 130 -14.26 6.11 -20.42
CA ALA A 130 -13.50 7.33 -20.72
C ALA A 130 -13.57 8.38 -19.59
N ALA A 131 -12.50 9.16 -19.43
CA ALA A 131 -12.40 10.24 -18.45
C ALA A 131 -13.56 11.28 -18.50
N PRO A 132 -14.00 11.81 -19.66
CA PRO A 132 -15.14 12.73 -19.73
C PRO A 132 -16.43 12.13 -19.17
N VAL A 133 -16.65 10.83 -19.36
CA VAL A 133 -17.83 10.14 -18.83
C VAL A 133 -17.79 10.08 -17.30
N TYR A 134 -16.64 9.80 -16.70
CA TYR A 134 -16.51 9.86 -15.23
C TYR A 134 -16.72 11.27 -14.67
N LYS A 135 -16.28 12.31 -15.39
CA LYS A 135 -16.55 13.72 -15.03
C LYS A 135 -18.06 14.00 -15.08
N ALA A 136 -18.74 13.61 -16.16
CA ALA A 136 -20.18 13.75 -16.32
C ALA A 136 -20.98 13.07 -15.20
N VAL A 137 -20.64 11.82 -14.90
CA VAL A 137 -21.22 11.04 -13.80
C VAL A 137 -21.06 11.75 -12.46
N ARG A 138 -19.88 12.33 -12.20
CA ARG A 138 -19.60 13.05 -10.95
C ARG A 138 -20.45 14.30 -10.81
N GLU A 139 -20.57 15.11 -11.87
CA GLU A 139 -21.35 16.35 -11.84
C GLU A 139 -22.85 16.06 -11.73
N SER A 140 -23.37 15.07 -12.46
CA SER A 140 -24.74 14.58 -12.31
C SER A 140 -25.04 14.14 -10.86
N CYS A 141 -24.16 13.35 -10.23
CA CYS A 141 -24.29 12.96 -8.82
C CYS A 141 -24.18 14.12 -7.82
N ARG A 142 -23.66 15.28 -8.24
CA ARG A 142 -23.56 16.50 -7.41
C ARG A 142 -24.72 17.46 -7.66
N GLY A 143 -25.58 17.19 -8.66
CA GLY A 143 -26.61 18.12 -9.12
C GLY A 143 -26.03 19.31 -9.89
N GLY A 144 -24.80 19.20 -10.40
CA GLY A 144 -24.17 20.22 -11.23
C GLY A 144 -24.44 20.00 -12.73
N PRO A 145 -24.24 21.04 -13.56
CA PRO A 145 -24.38 20.93 -15.01
C PRO A 145 -23.32 19.99 -15.60
N VAL A 146 -23.75 19.15 -16.54
CA VAL A 146 -22.88 18.22 -17.26
C VAL A 146 -22.27 18.93 -18.47
N ASP A 147 -20.96 18.77 -18.64
CA ASP A 147 -20.19 19.32 -19.76
C ASP A 147 -20.53 18.59 -21.07
N VAL A 148 -21.59 19.07 -21.73
CA VAL A 148 -22.16 18.49 -22.97
C VAL A 148 -21.14 18.48 -24.11
N GLU A 149 -20.30 19.52 -24.21
CA GLU A 149 -19.27 19.64 -25.24
C GLU A 149 -18.23 18.51 -25.14
N SER A 150 -17.75 18.23 -23.92
CA SER A 150 -16.79 17.15 -23.71
C SER A 150 -17.36 15.76 -24.03
N ILE A 151 -18.66 15.55 -23.79
CA ILE A 151 -19.34 14.28 -24.06
C ILE A 151 -19.63 14.15 -25.55
N SER A 152 -20.11 15.21 -26.20
CA SER A 152 -20.39 15.19 -27.64
C SER A 152 -19.10 14.98 -28.43
N ALA A 153 -17.99 15.66 -28.07
CA ALA A 153 -16.68 15.41 -28.67
C ALA A 153 -16.23 13.95 -28.49
N TYR A 154 -16.46 13.36 -27.31
CA TYR A 154 -16.19 11.94 -27.07
C TYR A 154 -17.05 11.02 -27.95
N LEU A 155 -18.36 11.26 -28.05
CA LEU A 155 -19.26 10.48 -28.90
C LEU A 155 -18.93 10.63 -30.38
N ASN A 156 -18.52 11.81 -30.83
CA ASN A 156 -18.07 12.10 -32.19
C ASN A 156 -16.80 11.31 -32.51
N SER A 157 -15.82 11.28 -31.59
CA SER A 157 -14.60 10.46 -31.74
C SER A 157 -14.88 8.95 -31.88
N ARG A 158 -16.10 8.51 -31.51
CA ARG A 158 -16.59 7.14 -31.63
C ARG A 158 -17.61 6.94 -32.75
N GLY A 159 -17.91 7.99 -33.54
CA GLY A 159 -18.84 7.95 -34.66
C GLY A 159 -20.31 7.77 -34.27
N LYS A 160 -20.74 8.26 -33.10
CA LYS A 160 -22.07 8.00 -32.50
C LYS A 160 -22.83 9.26 -32.06
N SER A 161 -22.56 10.42 -32.68
CA SER A 161 -23.14 11.72 -32.30
C SER A 161 -24.66 11.76 -32.35
N ASP A 162 -25.26 11.14 -33.37
CA ASP A 162 -26.66 11.39 -33.72
C ASP A 162 -27.67 10.49 -32.97
N THR A 163 -27.18 9.51 -32.22
CA THR A 163 -28.04 8.49 -31.59
C THR A 163 -28.33 8.75 -30.11
N VAL A 164 -27.62 9.68 -29.47
CA VAL A 164 -27.69 9.88 -28.01
C VAL A 164 -27.94 11.34 -27.68
N LYS A 165 -29.13 11.64 -27.16
CA LYS A 165 -29.45 12.96 -26.61
C LYS A 165 -28.64 13.17 -25.33
N VAL A 166 -27.80 14.20 -25.32
CA VAL A 166 -27.02 14.61 -24.15
C VAL A 166 -27.75 15.80 -23.51
N GLU A 167 -28.26 15.58 -22.31
CA GLU A 167 -28.92 16.63 -21.52
C GLU A 167 -27.90 17.29 -20.57
N GLU A 168 -28.11 18.56 -20.26
CA GLU A 168 -27.25 19.33 -19.33
C GLU A 168 -27.49 18.92 -17.86
N PHE A 169 -28.73 18.53 -17.51
CA PHE A 169 -29.12 18.09 -16.16
C PHE A 169 -29.75 16.68 -16.16
N PRO A 170 -28.99 15.63 -16.50
CA PRO A 170 -29.51 14.27 -16.47
C PRO A 170 -29.60 13.77 -15.03
N SER A 171 -30.74 13.19 -14.65
CA SER A 171 -30.92 12.51 -13.36
C SER A 171 -30.03 11.26 -13.24
N ILE A 172 -29.69 10.65 -14.39
CA ILE A 172 -28.82 9.49 -14.51
C ILE A 172 -28.13 9.47 -15.87
N ILE A 173 -26.82 9.20 -15.90
CA ILE A 173 -26.10 9.04 -17.17
C ILE A 173 -26.48 7.70 -17.83
N PRO A 174 -27.04 7.68 -19.04
CA PRO A 174 -27.47 6.43 -19.66
C PRO A 174 -26.28 5.54 -20.02
N CYS A 175 -26.49 4.22 -19.99
CA CYS A 175 -25.47 3.23 -20.36
C CYS A 175 -24.95 3.41 -21.80
N SER A 176 -25.75 4.01 -22.70
CA SER A 176 -25.33 4.38 -24.06
C SER A 176 -24.15 5.34 -24.11
N ILE A 177 -24.01 6.24 -23.12
CA ILE A 177 -22.87 7.16 -23.00
C ILE A 177 -21.65 6.45 -22.38
N ILE A 178 -21.90 5.50 -21.47
CA ILE A 178 -20.83 4.77 -20.78
C ILE A 178 -20.13 3.77 -21.71
N HIS A 179 -20.90 3.11 -22.57
CA HIS A 179 -20.37 2.15 -23.54
C HIS A 179 -21.01 2.31 -24.92
N PRO A 180 -20.64 3.37 -25.68
CA PRO A 180 -21.25 3.68 -26.97
C PRO A 180 -21.02 2.59 -28.03
N ASP A 181 -19.93 1.81 -27.90
CA ASP A 181 -19.56 0.77 -28.87
C ASP A 181 -20.49 -0.45 -28.86
N THR A 182 -21.30 -0.64 -27.82
CA THR A 182 -22.05 -1.88 -27.57
C THR A 182 -23.45 -1.61 -27.03
N ASN A 183 -24.46 -2.22 -27.66
CA ASN A 183 -25.87 -2.06 -27.26
C ASN A 183 -26.26 -2.91 -26.04
N SER A 184 -25.47 -3.95 -25.70
CA SER A 184 -25.72 -4.82 -24.55
C SER A 184 -24.72 -4.56 -23.41
N CYS A 185 -25.24 -4.37 -22.19
CA CYS A 185 -24.41 -4.15 -20.99
C CYS A 185 -23.54 -5.39 -20.68
N LEU A 186 -24.10 -6.60 -20.85
CA LEU A 186 -23.37 -7.85 -20.59
C LEU A 186 -22.26 -8.08 -21.62
N GLY A 187 -22.54 -7.81 -22.90
CA GLY A 187 -21.54 -7.92 -23.97
C GLY A 187 -20.41 -6.90 -23.81
N HIS A 188 -20.75 -5.66 -23.43
CA HIS A 188 -19.75 -4.67 -23.06
C HIS A 188 -18.88 -5.15 -21.91
N ASN A 189 -19.50 -5.68 -20.86
CA ASN A 189 -18.80 -6.11 -19.66
C ASN A 189 -17.80 -7.25 -19.94
N ALA A 190 -18.23 -8.27 -20.71
CA ALA A 190 -17.34 -9.36 -21.12
C ALA A 190 -16.18 -8.86 -22.00
N LYS A 191 -16.46 -7.94 -22.93
CA LYS A 191 -15.43 -7.30 -23.77
C LYS A 191 -14.46 -6.47 -22.93
N ALA A 192 -14.96 -5.70 -21.97
CA ALA A 192 -14.17 -4.89 -21.05
C ALA A 192 -13.26 -5.76 -20.18
N ALA A 193 -13.81 -6.80 -19.55
CA ALA A 193 -13.05 -7.74 -18.73
C ALA A 193 -11.93 -8.43 -19.54
N SER A 194 -12.24 -8.90 -20.76
CA SER A 194 -11.26 -9.52 -21.66
C SER A 194 -10.17 -8.53 -22.11
N ALA A 195 -10.56 -7.31 -22.48
CA ALA A 195 -9.63 -6.26 -22.86
C ALA A 195 -8.70 -5.88 -21.69
N THR A 196 -9.23 -5.74 -20.48
CA THR A 196 -8.44 -5.50 -19.27
C THR A 196 -7.48 -6.64 -18.99
N PHE A 197 -7.91 -7.90 -19.15
CA PHE A 197 -7.04 -9.07 -19.01
C PHE A 197 -5.85 -9.00 -19.98
N ARG A 198 -6.11 -8.80 -21.28
CA ARG A 198 -5.06 -8.73 -22.31
C ARG A 198 -4.08 -7.58 -22.09
N LYS A 199 -4.58 -6.41 -21.67
CA LYS A 199 -3.74 -5.23 -21.38
C LYS A 199 -2.86 -5.40 -20.15
N THR A 200 -3.36 -6.06 -19.11
CA THR A 200 -2.66 -6.16 -17.82
C THR A 200 -1.76 -7.39 -17.72
N PHE A 201 -1.97 -8.40 -18.56
CA PHE A 201 -1.17 -9.63 -18.58
C PHE A 201 0.33 -9.41 -18.71
N PRO A 202 0.86 -8.60 -19.65
CA PRO A 202 2.30 -8.39 -19.75
C PRO A 202 2.92 -7.77 -18.49
N LEU A 203 2.19 -6.87 -17.83
CA LEU A 203 2.63 -6.22 -16.60
C LEU A 203 2.73 -7.23 -15.45
N TYR A 204 1.70 -8.04 -15.22
CA TYR A 204 1.72 -9.04 -14.14
C TYR A 204 2.65 -10.21 -14.44
N PHE A 205 2.80 -10.58 -15.70
CA PHE A 205 3.80 -11.54 -16.13
C PHE A 205 5.20 -11.04 -15.80
N SER A 206 5.54 -9.79 -16.14
CA SER A 206 6.83 -9.20 -15.78
C SER A 206 7.06 -9.15 -14.27
N LEU A 207 6.05 -8.72 -13.49
CA LEU A 207 6.15 -8.63 -12.02
C LEU A 207 6.31 -9.98 -11.32
N THR A 208 5.85 -11.07 -11.93
CA THR A 208 5.98 -12.42 -11.36
C THR A 208 7.26 -13.11 -11.86
N PHE A 209 7.61 -12.91 -13.12
CA PHE A 209 8.76 -13.52 -13.78
C PHE A 209 10.09 -12.88 -13.34
N VAL A 210 10.20 -11.55 -13.36
CA VAL A 210 11.48 -10.86 -13.13
C VAL A 210 12.04 -11.12 -11.72
N PRO A 211 11.29 -10.95 -10.61
CA PRO A 211 11.83 -11.23 -9.29
C PRO A 211 12.23 -12.68 -9.11
N PHE A 212 11.51 -13.61 -9.74
CA PHE A 212 11.86 -15.03 -9.72
C PHE A 212 13.21 -15.29 -10.39
N VAL A 213 13.41 -14.77 -11.60
CA VAL A 213 14.67 -14.93 -12.34
C VAL A 213 15.84 -14.25 -11.64
N VAL A 214 15.65 -13.02 -11.15
CA VAL A 214 16.71 -12.24 -10.50
C VAL A 214 17.14 -12.85 -9.17
N LEU A 215 16.20 -13.33 -8.36
CA LEU A 215 16.51 -13.86 -7.02
C LEU A 215 16.89 -15.36 -7.04
N HIS A 216 16.49 -16.09 -8.08
CA HIS A 216 16.67 -17.55 -8.16
C HIS A 216 17.23 -18.00 -9.51
N LEU A 217 18.21 -17.27 -10.06
CA LEU A 217 18.79 -17.54 -11.39
C LEU A 217 19.31 -18.98 -11.54
N GLN A 218 19.99 -19.51 -10.52
CA GLN A 218 20.54 -20.87 -10.54
C GLN A 218 19.43 -21.93 -10.69
N LYS A 219 18.35 -21.80 -9.91
CA LYS A 219 17.18 -22.70 -9.98
C LYS A 219 16.40 -22.55 -11.28
N PHE A 220 16.43 -21.36 -11.88
CA PHE A 220 15.83 -21.12 -13.19
C PHE A 220 16.60 -21.86 -14.29
N MET A 221 17.93 -21.86 -14.24
CA MET A 221 18.75 -22.60 -15.21
C MET A 221 18.54 -24.11 -15.10
N ASP A 222 18.34 -24.64 -13.90
CA ASP A 222 18.11 -26.08 -13.69
C ASP A 222 16.74 -26.54 -14.23
N THR A 223 15.69 -25.71 -14.14
CA THR A 223 14.31 -26.08 -14.54
C THR A 223 13.53 -24.93 -15.18
N PRO A 224 13.94 -24.45 -16.38
CA PRO A 224 13.38 -23.24 -16.99
C PRO A 224 11.90 -23.38 -17.35
N GLY A 225 11.47 -24.55 -17.84
CA GLY A 225 10.08 -24.80 -18.23
C GLY A 225 9.09 -24.73 -17.06
N ARG A 226 9.45 -25.34 -15.92
CA ARG A 226 8.61 -25.32 -14.70
C ARG A 226 8.51 -23.92 -14.11
N ALA A 227 9.61 -23.18 -14.10
CA ALA A 227 9.65 -21.79 -13.66
C ALA A 227 8.74 -20.90 -14.52
N CYS A 228 8.84 -21.01 -15.85
CA CYS A 228 7.97 -20.28 -16.77
C CYS A 228 6.49 -20.63 -16.56
N TRP A 229 6.15 -21.92 -16.43
CA TRP A 229 4.78 -22.34 -16.18
C TRP A 229 4.21 -21.78 -14.87
N LEU A 230 5.01 -21.79 -13.79
CA LEU A 230 4.63 -21.22 -12.50
C LEU A 230 4.42 -19.70 -12.58
N ALA A 231 5.28 -19.00 -13.33
CA ALA A 231 5.13 -17.57 -13.58
C ALA A 231 3.87 -17.26 -14.39
N VAL A 232 3.62 -17.99 -15.49
CA VAL A 232 2.40 -17.86 -16.30
C VAL A 232 1.16 -18.13 -15.46
N LYS A 233 1.12 -19.23 -14.70
CA LYS A 233 -0.01 -19.54 -13.80
C LYS A 233 -0.25 -18.43 -12.78
N GLY A 234 0.81 -17.87 -12.20
CA GLY A 234 0.72 -16.74 -11.28
C GLY A 234 0.23 -15.46 -11.94
N ALA A 235 0.69 -15.18 -13.16
CA ALA A 235 0.28 -14.03 -13.95
C ALA A 235 -1.21 -14.12 -14.33
N VAL A 236 -1.65 -15.26 -14.89
CA VAL A 236 -3.05 -15.53 -15.25
C VAL A 236 -3.97 -15.39 -14.04
N GLN A 237 -3.58 -15.94 -12.88
CA GLN A 237 -4.37 -15.80 -11.66
C GLN A 237 -4.54 -14.33 -11.24
N SER A 238 -3.45 -13.56 -11.29
CA SER A 238 -3.45 -12.12 -10.95
C SER A 238 -4.28 -11.30 -11.93
N THR A 239 -4.17 -11.58 -13.22
CA THR A 239 -4.93 -10.85 -14.24
C THR A 239 -6.40 -11.22 -14.23
N SER A 240 -6.75 -12.48 -13.97
CA SER A 240 -8.14 -12.90 -13.79
C SER A 240 -8.78 -12.18 -12.61
N PHE A 241 -8.06 -12.03 -11.49
CA PHE A 241 -8.52 -11.22 -10.35
C PHE A 241 -8.85 -9.77 -10.74
N LEU A 242 -7.94 -9.08 -11.43
CA LEU A 242 -8.12 -7.68 -11.82
C LEU A 242 -9.19 -7.52 -12.92
N SER A 243 -9.23 -8.44 -13.88
CA SER A 243 -10.26 -8.49 -14.92
C SER A 243 -11.65 -8.70 -14.32
N ALA A 244 -11.80 -9.63 -13.37
CA ALA A 244 -13.04 -9.85 -12.64
C ALA A 244 -13.41 -8.62 -11.78
N PHE A 245 -12.45 -7.92 -11.18
CA PHE A 245 -12.71 -6.68 -10.45
C PHE A 245 -13.38 -5.64 -11.35
N VAL A 246 -12.79 -5.36 -12.51
CA VAL A 246 -13.34 -4.40 -13.47
C VAL A 246 -14.70 -4.85 -13.98
N GLY A 247 -14.84 -6.14 -14.28
CA GLY A 247 -16.09 -6.71 -14.79
C GLY A 247 -17.24 -6.64 -13.78
N ILE A 248 -16.99 -6.98 -12.51
CA ILE A 248 -17.99 -6.89 -11.45
C ILE A 248 -18.36 -5.43 -11.19
N PHE A 249 -17.37 -4.53 -11.12
CA PHE A 249 -17.63 -3.10 -10.92
C PHE A 249 -18.55 -2.54 -12.01
N GLN A 250 -18.24 -2.81 -13.28
CA GLN A 250 -19.05 -2.38 -14.41
C GLN A 250 -20.45 -3.02 -14.40
N ALA A 251 -20.57 -4.31 -14.09
CA ALA A 251 -21.85 -5.00 -13.98
C ALA A 251 -22.78 -4.33 -12.97
N VAL A 252 -22.25 -3.99 -11.79
CA VAL A 252 -23.02 -3.39 -10.71
C VAL A 252 -23.51 -2.00 -11.09
N ILE A 253 -22.65 -1.17 -11.71
CA ILE A 253 -23.03 0.16 -12.17
C ILE A 253 -24.11 0.08 -13.26
N CYS A 254 -23.93 -0.80 -14.26
CA CYS A 254 -24.93 -1.01 -15.31
C CYS A 254 -26.26 -1.54 -14.74
N LEU A 255 -26.22 -2.45 -13.77
CA LEU A 255 -27.40 -2.99 -13.12
C LEU A 255 -28.14 -1.92 -12.31
N HIS A 256 -27.41 -1.11 -11.54
CA HIS A 256 -27.98 0.01 -10.81
C HIS A 256 -28.69 0.98 -11.77
N ARG A 257 -28.07 1.34 -12.89
CA ARG A 257 -28.64 2.26 -13.89
C ARG A 257 -29.88 1.72 -14.62
N LYS A 258 -30.07 0.39 -14.62
CA LYS A 258 -31.28 -0.23 -15.17
C LYS A 258 -32.47 -0.17 -14.20
N ILE A 259 -32.20 -0.13 -12.90
CA ILE A 259 -33.20 -0.24 -11.84
C ILE A 259 -33.52 1.12 -11.20
N ALA A 260 -32.52 1.96 -11.01
CA ALA A 260 -32.63 3.24 -10.33
C ALA A 260 -32.95 4.39 -11.29
N LEU A 261 -33.69 5.37 -10.77
CA LEU A 261 -34.08 6.59 -11.50
C LEU A 261 -33.05 7.73 -11.33
N GLN A 262 -32.22 7.65 -10.28
CA GLN A 262 -31.22 8.65 -9.94
C GLN A 262 -29.91 7.99 -9.52
N ASP A 263 -28.77 8.56 -9.94
CA ASP A 263 -27.46 8.11 -9.50
C ASP A 263 -27.15 8.60 -8.08
N HIS A 264 -26.84 7.67 -7.17
CA HIS A 264 -26.38 8.00 -5.83
C HIS A 264 -24.88 7.74 -5.64
N LYS A 265 -24.22 8.64 -4.89
CA LYS A 265 -22.78 8.54 -4.58
C LYS A 265 -22.41 7.21 -3.89
N LEU A 266 -23.32 6.65 -3.09
CA LEU A 266 -23.12 5.38 -2.37
C LEU A 266 -23.00 4.17 -3.29
N VAL A 267 -23.56 4.24 -4.51
CA VAL A 267 -23.54 3.12 -5.47
C VAL A 267 -22.12 2.77 -5.86
N TYR A 268 -21.26 3.77 -6.03
CA TYR A 268 -19.83 3.56 -6.37
C TYR A 268 -19.05 2.94 -5.22
N TRP A 269 -19.43 3.26 -3.98
CA TRP A 269 -18.84 2.63 -2.80
C TRP A 269 -19.25 1.15 -2.73
N VAL A 270 -20.56 0.85 -2.88
CA VAL A 270 -21.08 -0.52 -2.89
C VAL A 270 -20.53 -1.33 -4.06
N ALA A 271 -20.44 -0.74 -5.26
CA ALA A 271 -19.85 -1.38 -6.43
C ALA A 271 -18.37 -1.72 -6.20
N GLY A 272 -17.61 -0.81 -5.58
CA GLY A 272 -16.22 -1.07 -5.20
C GLY A 272 -16.07 -2.16 -4.14
N ALA A 273 -17.01 -2.25 -3.18
CA ALA A 273 -17.04 -3.32 -2.19
C ALA A 273 -17.30 -4.68 -2.87
N MET A 274 -18.32 -4.77 -3.72
CA MET A 274 -18.66 -6.01 -4.43
C MET A 274 -17.56 -6.44 -5.39
N SER A 275 -16.97 -5.51 -6.15
CA SER A 275 -15.85 -5.83 -7.04
C SER A 275 -14.63 -6.30 -6.26
N GLY A 276 -14.41 -5.78 -5.05
CA GLY A 276 -13.33 -6.21 -4.17
C GLY A 276 -13.38 -7.69 -3.78
N LEU A 277 -14.55 -8.34 -3.82
CA LEU A 277 -14.66 -9.79 -3.58
C LEU A 277 -13.93 -10.62 -4.65
N SER A 278 -13.58 -10.05 -5.80
CA SER A 278 -12.77 -10.73 -6.81
C SER A 278 -11.41 -11.19 -6.28
N VAL A 279 -10.91 -10.60 -5.17
CA VAL A 279 -9.66 -11.00 -4.50
C VAL A 279 -9.66 -12.46 -4.06
N LEU A 280 -10.83 -13.09 -3.95
CA LEU A 280 -10.94 -14.52 -3.70
C LEU A 280 -10.34 -15.38 -4.82
N LEU A 281 -10.21 -14.86 -6.05
CA LEU A 281 -9.50 -15.52 -7.14
C LEU A 281 -7.99 -15.56 -6.91
N GLU A 282 -7.46 -14.69 -6.06
CA GLU A 282 -6.02 -14.59 -5.76
C GLU A 282 -5.60 -15.57 -4.66
N LYS A 283 -4.31 -15.92 -4.63
CA LYS A 283 -3.72 -16.81 -3.61
C LYS A 283 -3.89 -16.21 -2.21
N LYS A 284 -4.28 -17.01 -1.22
CA LYS A 284 -4.48 -16.58 0.18
C LYS A 284 -3.29 -15.79 0.75
N ALA A 285 -2.06 -16.21 0.48
CA ALA A 285 -0.85 -15.52 0.93
C ALA A 285 -0.69 -14.08 0.37
N ARG A 286 -1.28 -13.78 -0.79
CA ARG A 286 -1.21 -12.45 -1.44
C ARG A 286 -2.36 -11.53 -1.08
N ARG A 287 -3.51 -12.06 -0.64
CA ARG A 287 -4.71 -11.26 -0.33
C ARG A 287 -4.47 -10.22 0.75
N GLY A 288 -3.81 -10.62 1.85
CA GLY A 288 -3.45 -9.70 2.93
C GLY A 288 -2.46 -8.61 2.49
N GLU A 289 -1.49 -8.95 1.65
CA GLU A 289 -0.54 -7.98 1.11
C GLU A 289 -1.20 -7.00 0.14
N LEU A 290 -2.16 -7.47 -0.68
CA LEU A 290 -2.97 -6.60 -1.54
C LEU A 290 -3.88 -5.68 -0.71
N ALA A 291 -4.51 -6.21 0.35
CA ALA A 291 -5.31 -5.40 1.28
C ALA A 291 -4.46 -4.29 1.89
N LEU A 292 -3.27 -4.62 2.41
CA LEU A 292 -2.36 -3.65 3.01
C LEU A 292 -1.71 -2.71 2.00
N TYR A 293 -1.71 -3.05 0.71
CA TYR A 293 -1.28 -2.15 -0.35
C TYR A 293 -2.36 -1.11 -0.70
N VAL A 294 -3.64 -1.50 -0.74
CA VAL A 294 -4.76 -0.61 -1.10
C VAL A 294 -5.24 0.20 0.12
N LEU A 295 -5.15 -0.35 1.33
CA LEU A 295 -5.64 0.27 2.56
C LEU A 295 -5.04 1.66 2.84
N PRO A 296 -3.72 1.92 2.70
CA PRO A 296 -3.18 3.27 2.83
C PRO A 296 -3.80 4.27 1.86
N ARG A 297 -4.14 3.85 0.63
CA ARG A 297 -4.79 4.73 -0.37
C ARG A 297 -6.24 5.03 0.00
N ALA A 298 -6.96 4.03 0.51
CA ALA A 298 -8.28 4.22 1.07
C ALA A 298 -8.25 5.19 2.26
N GLY A 299 -7.31 5.00 3.20
CA GLY A 299 -7.13 5.86 4.36
C GLY A 299 -6.74 7.30 4.01
N GLU A 300 -5.83 7.48 3.04
CA GLU A 300 -5.45 8.80 2.52
C GLU A 300 -6.66 9.55 1.95
N SER A 301 -7.44 8.88 1.11
CA SER A 301 -8.66 9.46 0.54
C SER A 301 -9.66 9.82 1.63
N TRP A 302 -9.88 8.91 2.58
CA TRP A 302 -10.86 9.11 3.64
C TRP A 302 -10.48 10.29 4.54
N TRP A 303 -9.21 10.38 4.93
CA TRP A 303 -8.66 11.53 5.67
C TRP A 303 -8.89 12.84 4.91
N TYR A 304 -8.54 12.90 3.63
CA TYR A 304 -8.75 14.09 2.80
C TYR A 304 -10.22 14.51 2.71
N ILE A 305 -11.14 13.55 2.68
CA ILE A 305 -12.59 13.83 2.67
C ILE A 305 -13.06 14.36 4.02
N LEU A 306 -12.56 13.81 5.13
CA LEU A 306 -12.92 14.24 6.49
C LEU A 306 -12.42 15.65 6.78
N VAL A 307 -11.19 15.98 6.39
CA VAL A 307 -10.63 17.33 6.52
C VAL A 307 -11.43 18.33 5.68
N ASN A 308 -11.76 18.00 4.43
CA ASN A 308 -12.60 18.85 3.57
C ASN A 308 -14.05 19.03 4.06
N ARG A 309 -14.51 18.17 4.97
CA ARG A 309 -15.82 18.31 5.64
C ARG A 309 -15.71 19.03 6.99
N HIS A 310 -14.53 19.56 7.33
CA HIS A 310 -14.23 20.19 8.62
C HIS A 310 -14.49 19.29 9.84
N LEU A 311 -14.51 17.96 9.65
CA LEU A 311 -14.68 17.00 10.75
C LEU A 311 -13.35 16.73 11.49
N LEU A 312 -12.22 16.95 10.83
CA LEU A 312 -10.89 16.79 11.39
C LEU A 312 -10.08 18.07 11.16
N PRO A 313 -9.25 18.50 12.14
CA PRO A 313 -8.39 19.66 11.98
C PRO A 313 -7.29 19.39 10.95
N ASP A 314 -7.02 20.37 10.08
CA ASP A 314 -5.87 20.32 9.17
C ASP A 314 -4.60 20.71 9.92
N VAL A 315 -3.87 19.70 10.40
CA VAL A 315 -2.61 19.88 11.13
C VAL A 315 -1.45 19.82 10.14
N LYS A 316 -0.72 20.93 10.01
CA LYS A 316 0.49 21.01 9.18
C LYS A 316 1.52 19.97 9.63
N ASN A 317 2.09 19.23 8.68
CA ASN A 317 3.10 18.20 8.90
C ASN A 317 2.66 17.01 9.79
N ALA A 318 1.36 16.74 9.92
CA ALA A 318 0.85 15.60 10.68
C ALA A 318 1.44 14.26 10.21
N GLU A 319 1.78 14.14 8.92
CA GLU A 319 2.45 12.97 8.36
C GLU A 319 3.80 12.69 9.02
N VAL A 320 4.55 13.71 9.42
CA VAL A 320 5.87 13.53 10.07
C VAL A 320 5.69 12.93 11.46
N ALA A 321 4.76 13.48 12.24
CA ALA A 321 4.44 12.94 13.57
C ALA A 321 3.91 11.50 13.48
N LEU A 322 3.05 11.22 12.50
CA LEU A 322 2.54 9.88 12.23
C LEU A 322 3.67 8.91 11.86
N PHE A 323 4.59 9.33 10.98
CA PHE A 323 5.74 8.52 10.61
C PHE A 323 6.62 8.18 11.80
N CYS A 324 6.97 9.19 12.62
CA CYS A 324 7.75 9.01 13.83
C CYS A 324 7.10 7.97 14.76
N ALA A 325 5.83 8.15 15.08
CA ALA A 325 5.10 7.21 15.93
C ALA A 325 5.10 5.78 15.35
N CYS A 326 4.86 5.65 14.04
CA CYS A 326 4.87 4.35 13.37
C CYS A 326 6.26 3.70 13.38
N MET A 327 7.33 4.46 13.16
CA MET A 327 8.69 3.92 13.21
C MET A 327 9.05 3.42 14.60
N GLY A 328 8.65 4.11 15.67
CA GLY A 328 8.78 3.61 17.04
C GLY A 328 8.07 2.27 17.24
N GLY A 329 6.84 2.16 16.76
CA GLY A 329 6.07 0.90 16.80
C GLY A 329 6.73 -0.23 15.99
N ILE A 330 7.20 0.05 14.78
CA ILE A 330 7.91 -0.94 13.95
C ILE A 330 9.18 -1.43 14.65
N MET A 331 9.97 -0.54 15.26
CA MET A 331 11.18 -0.94 16.00
C MET A 331 10.84 -1.82 17.21
N TYR A 332 9.75 -1.53 17.93
CA TYR A 332 9.27 -2.40 19.00
C TYR A 332 8.94 -3.82 18.49
N TYR A 333 8.11 -3.94 17.45
CA TYR A 333 7.72 -5.25 16.91
C TYR A 333 8.92 -5.99 16.31
N LEU A 334 9.86 -5.27 15.70
CA LEU A 334 11.06 -5.88 15.12
C LEU A 334 11.95 -6.55 16.16
N GLU A 335 12.10 -5.94 17.34
CA GLU A 335 13.00 -6.42 18.39
C GLU A 335 12.34 -7.43 19.32
N TYR A 336 11.10 -7.17 19.74
CA TYR A 336 10.44 -7.94 20.79
C TYR A 336 9.48 -9.01 20.26
N GLU A 337 8.85 -8.78 19.09
CA GLU A 337 7.86 -9.69 18.52
C GLU A 337 8.02 -9.87 17.00
N PRO A 338 9.22 -10.27 16.52
CA PRO A 338 9.57 -10.28 15.10
C PRO A 338 8.73 -11.22 14.23
N ASP A 339 8.02 -12.16 14.83
CA ASP A 339 7.16 -13.13 14.14
C ASP A 339 5.79 -12.53 13.76
N THR A 340 5.44 -11.38 14.34
CA THR A 340 4.22 -10.64 13.99
C THR A 340 4.38 -9.85 12.69
N MET A 341 5.62 -9.62 12.24
CA MET A 341 5.96 -8.86 11.05
C MET A 341 5.98 -9.71 9.78
N ALA A 342 5.59 -9.14 8.65
CA ALA A 342 5.72 -9.78 7.35
C ALA A 342 7.21 -10.12 7.04
N PRO A 343 7.55 -11.32 6.53
CA PRO A 343 8.93 -11.74 6.31
C PRO A 343 9.74 -10.80 5.41
N PHE A 344 9.11 -10.26 4.37
CA PHE A 344 9.74 -9.31 3.45
C PHE A 344 10.13 -8.00 4.16
N LEU A 345 9.21 -7.41 4.92
CA LEU A 345 9.45 -6.17 5.67
C LEU A 345 10.53 -6.38 6.74
N ARG A 346 10.46 -7.50 7.47
CA ARG A 346 11.46 -7.90 8.46
C ARG A 346 12.84 -8.03 7.82
N GLY A 347 12.94 -8.69 6.67
CA GLY A 347 14.19 -8.87 5.93
C GLY A 347 14.78 -7.54 5.45
N LEU A 348 13.93 -6.66 4.91
CA LEU A 348 14.35 -5.34 4.43
C LEU A 348 14.89 -4.49 5.58
N ILE A 349 14.12 -4.36 6.67
CA ILE A 349 14.51 -3.52 7.80
C ILE A 349 15.78 -4.08 8.48
N ARG A 350 15.89 -5.40 8.65
CA ARG A 350 17.12 -6.02 9.18
C ARG A 350 18.33 -5.77 8.29
N ARG A 351 18.18 -5.81 6.97
CA ARG A 351 19.29 -5.54 6.05
C ARG A 351 19.82 -4.11 6.18
N PHE A 352 18.95 -3.14 6.48
CA PHE A 352 19.36 -1.74 6.66
C PHE A 352 19.85 -1.43 8.08
N LEU A 353 19.21 -1.98 9.12
CA LEU A 353 19.62 -1.75 10.52
C LEU A 353 20.86 -2.55 10.92
N THR A 354 20.96 -3.79 10.45
CA THR A 354 22.12 -4.65 10.64
C THR A 354 23.04 -4.44 9.44
N SER A 355 23.70 -3.28 9.39
CA SER A 355 24.88 -3.16 8.55
C SER A 355 25.84 -4.28 8.94
N ARG A 356 26.12 -5.20 8.01
CA ARG A 356 27.15 -6.25 8.14
C ARG A 356 28.53 -5.61 8.34
N ILE A 357 28.80 -5.17 9.55
CA ILE A 357 30.15 -5.01 10.10
C ILE A 357 30.25 -6.07 11.20
N SER A 358 30.37 -7.33 10.77
CA SER A 358 30.94 -8.49 11.48
C SER A 358 30.40 -9.78 10.84
N ASN A 359 31.32 -10.69 10.50
CA ASN A 359 31.11 -11.98 9.84
C ASN A 359 30.14 -12.93 10.55
N PRO A 360 29.64 -14.00 9.87
CA PRO A 360 28.69 -14.93 10.44
C PRO A 360 29.41 -15.88 11.41
N GLY A 361 28.96 -15.87 12.66
CA GLY A 361 29.17 -16.96 13.61
C GLY A 361 27.82 -17.31 14.24
N PRO A 362 27.49 -18.59 14.46
CA PRO A 362 26.23 -18.98 15.06
C PRO A 362 26.33 -18.77 16.57
N SER A 363 25.93 -17.59 17.05
CA SER A 363 25.40 -17.42 18.42
C SER A 363 24.91 -15.99 18.62
N VAL A 364 23.67 -15.89 19.12
CA VAL A 364 23.07 -14.73 19.82
C VAL A 364 23.44 -13.36 19.26
N SER A 365 22.57 -12.86 18.36
CA SER A 365 22.31 -11.45 18.03
C SER A 365 23.15 -10.40 18.77
N ARG A 366 24.38 -10.14 18.30
CA ARG A 366 25.17 -8.97 18.71
C ARG A 366 24.84 -7.78 17.80
N THR A 367 23.95 -6.89 18.26
CA THR A 367 23.68 -5.61 17.59
C THR A 367 24.87 -4.65 17.81
N ALA A 368 25.14 -3.74 16.86
CA ALA A 368 26.26 -2.76 16.93
C ALA A 368 26.32 -1.96 18.26
N SER A 369 25.17 -1.74 18.90
CA SER A 369 25.07 -1.13 20.22
C SER A 369 25.75 -1.95 21.34
N TYR A 370 25.73 -3.28 21.27
CA TYR A 370 26.42 -4.17 22.22
C TYR A 370 27.94 -4.11 22.05
N ALA A 371 28.43 -4.05 20.81
CA ALA A 371 29.84 -3.86 20.52
C ALA A 371 30.37 -2.50 21.03
N CYS A 372 29.56 -1.44 20.88
CA CYS A 372 29.88 -0.11 21.42
C CYS A 372 30.05 -0.14 22.96
N LEU A 373 29.20 -0.89 23.67
CA LEU A 373 29.26 -0.98 25.12
C LEU A 373 30.45 -1.82 25.61
N GLN A 374 30.76 -2.94 24.93
CA GLN A 374 31.97 -3.73 25.23
C GLN A 374 33.26 -2.92 24.98
N ASN A 375 33.33 -2.18 23.87
CA ASN A 375 34.48 -1.32 23.60
C ASN A 375 34.64 -0.22 24.66
N PHE A 376 33.52 0.32 25.17
CA PHE A 376 33.55 1.33 26.22
C PHE A 376 33.86 0.75 27.60
N GLU A 377 33.36 -0.45 27.93
CA GLU A 377 33.76 -1.18 29.15
C GLU A 377 35.25 -1.56 29.11
N ALA A 378 35.77 -1.92 27.93
CA ALA A 378 37.20 -2.15 27.73
C ALA A 378 38.03 -0.87 27.90
N MET A 379 37.52 0.30 27.48
CA MET A 379 38.19 1.59 27.69
C MET A 379 38.17 2.09 29.14
N ASN A 380 37.19 1.69 29.95
CA ASN A 380 37.07 2.11 31.36
C ASN A 380 37.64 1.11 32.37
N LYS A 381 38.18 -0.03 31.93
CA LYS A 381 38.97 -0.88 32.83
C LYS A 381 40.29 -0.15 33.13
N PRO A 382 40.65 0.09 34.40
CA PRO A 382 41.97 0.61 34.72
C PRO A 382 43.01 -0.40 34.22
N LYS A 383 44.03 0.10 33.51
CA LYS A 383 45.21 -0.71 33.17
C LYS A 383 45.81 -1.19 34.49
N VAL A 384 45.65 -2.47 34.81
CA VAL A 384 46.49 -3.10 35.82
C VAL A 384 47.90 -3.02 35.26
N GLN A 385 48.73 -2.16 35.86
CA GLN A 385 50.17 -2.13 35.62
C GLN A 385 50.72 -3.48 36.05
N ASP A 386 51.11 -4.28 35.07
CA ASP A 386 51.94 -5.45 35.29
C ASP A 386 53.35 -4.92 35.55
N ASN A 387 53.75 -4.88 36.82
CA ASN A 387 55.04 -4.38 37.25
C ASN A 387 55.51 -5.21 38.45
N GLN A 388 56.28 -6.26 38.17
CA GLN A 388 57.29 -6.96 39.00
C GLN A 388 57.51 -8.36 38.38
N GLN A 389 58.71 -8.87 38.11
CA GLN A 389 60.08 -8.41 38.27
C GLN A 389 60.94 -9.43 37.51
N VAL A 390 61.88 -8.97 36.69
CA VAL A 390 63.05 -9.76 36.30
C VAL A 390 64.03 -9.65 37.47
N GLU A 391 64.55 -10.77 37.96
CA GLU A 391 65.98 -11.03 38.26
C GLU A 391 66.18 -12.15 39.30
N THR A 392 67.13 -13.03 38.94
CA THR A 392 67.84 -14.08 39.70
C THR A 392 67.12 -15.37 40.09
#